data_AF-A0A351ZX47-F1
#
_entry.id   AF-A0A351ZX47-F1
#
_cell.length_a   1.000
_cell.length_b   1.000
_cell.length_c   1.000
_cell.angle_alpha   90.00
_cell.angle_beta   90.00
_cell.angle_gamma   90.00
#
_symmetry.space_group_name_H-M   'P 1'
#
loop_
_entity.id
_entity.type
_entity.pdbx_description
1 polymer ?
#
loop_
_entity_poly.entity_id
_entity_poly.type
_entity_poly.pdbx_seq_one_letter_code
_entity_poly.pdbx_strand_id
1 'polypeptide(L)'
;MGGGGGGGHQNNNQGTAGAHGGGIVMIRAQIIVPTTGKLLSQGETVRDTSAWRNGVALEPGDGTGGGGGGGSVMVEAQQIVGMLTIDVRGGNGGHVGARYQPNGPGGGGGGGIALIPRSNPNISVLAAGGLPGVHVSFETGPSVFRRPWGATAGDSGIVVTPFSWRMPTNPVLSIAGADTVCDGNTVVLTASDGFADYRWSTGESGRVISVRSAGRYAVTVSDSAGCVRPPQSVDVGVRSARIVAGPDVNFGTTEIGVNLRSSFVIRNVNTESISVSQILPPPDVRVIGNAPPIVVLPGDSARVDLEFLASRVMSLRDSIRLEVSSPCTATAFIRTSADVTADRVIFSLPQVSTARPAEFVTIPIGARLETPTADIRGVGLRLVIGIDARLFDATTARGATITGSTIDPNRSLRLIELTIPSVEITQLSSVIAELDGMTLLAGISECPITIEQAVWNRPLGGPATRADTGRLTVGMPCGSSRRAVRFLGRDRFQAHPNPADDVVTVDLGESLARGLDWSVMDALGMTVAAGEFAGPTPPMITIHLPPIAAGRYLLRLTAEEGSVNMPLIIQR
;
A
#
# COMPACT_ATOMS: atom_id res chain seq x y z
N MET A 1 -62.74 0.76 -26.64
CA MET A 1 -63.60 -0.44 -26.83
C MET A 1 -64.90 0.01 -27.44
N GLY A 2 -65.48 -0.80 -28.33
CA GLY A 2 -66.83 -0.58 -28.83
C GLY A 2 -67.88 -0.98 -27.79
N GLY A 3 -68.97 -0.22 -27.69
CA GLY A 3 -70.11 -0.61 -26.86
C GLY A 3 -70.85 -1.79 -27.46
N GLY A 4 -71.49 -2.62 -26.61
CA GLY A 4 -72.45 -3.62 -27.10
C GLY A 4 -73.72 -2.96 -27.65
N GLY A 5 -74.41 -3.66 -28.55
CA GLY A 5 -75.72 -3.24 -29.04
C GLY A 5 -76.81 -3.40 -27.97
N GLY A 6 -77.89 -2.61 -28.08
CA GLY A 6 -79.08 -2.80 -27.25
C GLY A 6 -79.84 -4.07 -27.62
N GLY A 7 -80.43 -4.75 -26.63
CA GLY A 7 -81.33 -5.88 -26.89
C GLY A 7 -82.63 -5.44 -27.54
N GLY A 8 -83.21 -6.30 -28.37
CA GLY A 8 -84.54 -6.07 -28.92
C GLY A 8 -85.62 -6.18 -27.83
N HIS A 9 -86.76 -5.51 -28.03
CA HIS A 9 -87.94 -5.72 -27.18
C HIS A 9 -88.33 -7.19 -27.21
N GLN A 10 -88.58 -7.80 -26.05
CA GLN A 10 -89.11 -9.16 -25.98
C GLN A 10 -90.13 -9.35 -24.87
N ASN A 11 -91.21 -10.08 -25.16
CA ASN A 11 -92.19 -10.50 -24.14
C ASN A 11 -92.38 -12.03 -24.04
N ASN A 12 -91.81 -12.80 -24.96
CA ASN A 12 -91.91 -14.26 -25.00
C ASN A 12 -90.58 -14.97 -25.32
N ASN A 13 -89.46 -14.28 -25.09
CA ASN A 13 -88.08 -14.78 -25.25
C ASN A 13 -87.71 -15.15 -26.70
N GLN A 14 -88.27 -14.44 -27.67
CA GLN A 14 -87.98 -14.62 -29.11
C GLN A 14 -87.24 -13.43 -29.74
N GLY A 15 -87.04 -12.33 -29.01
CA GLY A 15 -86.16 -11.22 -29.42
C GLY A 15 -84.68 -11.62 -29.46
N THR A 16 -83.85 -10.81 -30.13
CA THR A 16 -82.39 -11.02 -30.13
C THR A 16 -81.69 -10.16 -29.09
N ALA A 17 -80.62 -10.72 -28.52
CA ALA A 17 -79.61 -9.90 -27.86
C ALA A 17 -79.01 -8.89 -28.84
N GLY A 18 -78.50 -7.78 -28.30
CA GLY A 18 -77.64 -6.88 -29.06
C GLY A 18 -76.29 -7.54 -29.33
N ALA A 19 -75.64 -7.13 -30.42
CA ALA A 19 -74.38 -7.72 -30.83
C ALA A 19 -73.18 -7.18 -30.03
N HIS A 20 -72.08 -7.94 -30.01
CA HIS A 20 -70.88 -7.58 -29.27
C HIS A 20 -70.12 -6.42 -29.93
N GLY A 21 -69.61 -5.50 -29.11
CA GLY A 21 -68.74 -4.42 -29.58
C GLY A 21 -67.32 -4.91 -29.90
N GLY A 22 -66.61 -4.18 -30.75
CA GLY A 22 -65.21 -4.46 -31.08
C GLY A 22 -64.25 -4.20 -29.91
N GLY A 23 -63.15 -4.97 -29.86
CA GLY A 23 -62.14 -4.89 -28.82
C GLY A 23 -61.17 -3.71 -28.93
N ILE A 24 -60.03 -3.82 -28.24
CA ILE A 24 -58.88 -2.91 -28.41
C ILE A 24 -57.73 -3.72 -29.02
N VAL A 25 -57.11 -3.20 -30.06
CA VAL A 25 -55.87 -3.72 -30.65
C VAL A 25 -54.81 -2.63 -30.59
N MET A 26 -53.67 -2.90 -29.96
CA MET A 26 -52.51 -2.02 -29.95
C MET A 26 -51.29 -2.76 -30.48
N ILE A 27 -50.72 -2.28 -31.58
CA ILE A 27 -49.53 -2.85 -32.20
C ILE A 27 -48.45 -1.78 -32.28
N ARG A 28 -47.28 -2.11 -31.73
CA ARG A 28 -46.06 -1.32 -31.84
C ARG A 28 -44.93 -2.22 -32.30
N ALA A 29 -44.38 -1.97 -33.48
CA ALA A 29 -43.33 -2.78 -34.07
C ALA A 29 -42.40 -1.92 -34.96
N GLN A 30 -41.20 -2.41 -35.27
CA GLN A 30 -40.37 -1.76 -36.29
C GLN A 30 -40.93 -2.02 -37.69
N ILE A 31 -41.22 -3.30 -38.00
CA ILE A 31 -41.74 -3.76 -39.28
C ILE A 31 -43.02 -4.58 -39.03
N ILE A 32 -44.08 -4.32 -39.80
CA ILE A 32 -45.28 -5.16 -39.85
C ILE A 32 -45.33 -5.83 -41.22
N VAL A 33 -45.47 -7.17 -41.22
CA VAL A 33 -45.69 -7.99 -42.42
C VAL A 33 -47.06 -8.66 -42.26
N PRO A 34 -48.14 -8.11 -42.85
CA PRO A 34 -49.48 -8.67 -42.71
C PRO A 34 -49.59 -10.00 -43.46
N THR A 35 -49.93 -11.09 -42.78
CA THR A 35 -50.18 -12.40 -43.42
C THR A 35 -51.61 -12.50 -43.97
N THR A 36 -52.58 -11.95 -43.23
CA THR A 36 -54.01 -11.90 -43.62
C THR A 36 -54.42 -10.55 -44.19
N GLY A 37 -53.56 -9.53 -44.08
CA GLY A 37 -53.84 -8.16 -44.50
C GLY A 37 -54.87 -7.41 -43.66
N LYS A 38 -55.36 -7.94 -42.53
CA LYS A 38 -56.45 -7.33 -41.76
C LYS A 38 -56.23 -7.33 -40.24
N LEU A 39 -56.59 -6.22 -39.60
CA LEU A 39 -56.82 -6.10 -38.16
C LEU A 39 -58.30 -5.86 -37.94
N LEU A 40 -58.99 -6.83 -37.33
CA LEU A 40 -60.43 -6.80 -37.13
C LEU A 40 -60.74 -6.38 -35.70
N SER A 41 -61.36 -5.23 -35.56
CA SER A 41 -61.99 -4.76 -34.32
C SER A 41 -63.36 -4.15 -34.63
N GLN A 42 -64.02 -4.65 -35.68
CA GLN A 42 -65.37 -4.25 -36.05
C GLN A 42 -66.39 -4.73 -35.00
N GLY A 43 -67.47 -3.99 -34.84
CA GLY A 43 -68.63 -4.45 -34.08
C GLY A 43 -69.33 -5.59 -34.79
N GLU A 44 -69.91 -6.50 -34.02
CA GLU A 44 -70.65 -7.63 -34.58
C GLU A 44 -71.99 -7.18 -35.14
N THR A 45 -72.37 -7.77 -36.29
CA THR A 45 -73.70 -7.62 -36.86
C THR A 45 -74.66 -8.60 -36.20
N VAL A 46 -75.83 -8.11 -35.80
CA VAL A 46 -76.90 -8.96 -35.25
C VAL A 46 -77.34 -9.95 -36.31
N ARG A 47 -77.45 -11.23 -35.92
CA ARG A 47 -78.04 -12.26 -36.78
C ARG A 47 -79.55 -12.11 -36.73
N ASP A 48 -80.17 -11.91 -37.90
CA ASP A 48 -81.62 -11.78 -38.01
C ASP A 48 -82.34 -12.95 -37.36
N THR A 49 -83.46 -12.67 -36.68
CA THR A 49 -84.44 -13.71 -36.36
C THR A 49 -85.06 -14.15 -37.67
N SER A 50 -84.61 -15.27 -38.22
CA SER A 50 -85.31 -15.88 -39.35
C SER A 50 -86.65 -16.41 -38.85
N ALA A 51 -87.69 -15.57 -38.85
CA ALA A 51 -89.09 -15.98 -38.80
C ALA A 51 -89.57 -16.56 -40.16
N TRP A 52 -88.64 -16.96 -41.03
CA TRP A 52 -88.92 -17.65 -42.29
C TRP A 52 -87.89 -18.73 -42.62
N ARG A 53 -87.62 -19.65 -41.69
CA ARG A 53 -87.08 -20.97 -42.05
C ARG A 53 -88.26 -21.94 -42.14
N ASN A 54 -88.51 -22.48 -43.33
CA ASN A 54 -89.48 -23.54 -43.61
C ASN A 54 -90.99 -23.20 -43.54
N GLY A 55 -91.41 -21.99 -43.92
CA GLY A 55 -92.83 -21.72 -44.22
C GLY A 55 -93.80 -21.81 -43.03
N VAL A 56 -93.30 -21.73 -41.79
CA VAL A 56 -94.11 -21.60 -40.58
C VAL A 56 -93.85 -20.21 -40.00
N ALA A 57 -94.90 -19.39 -39.92
CA ALA A 57 -94.86 -18.09 -39.25
C ALA A 57 -94.62 -18.31 -37.75
N LEU A 58 -93.44 -17.96 -37.25
CA LEU A 58 -93.24 -17.76 -35.82
C LEU A 58 -94.09 -16.56 -35.36
N GLU A 59 -94.65 -16.64 -34.16
CA GLU A 59 -95.65 -15.68 -33.70
C GLU A 59 -95.14 -14.23 -33.79
N PRO A 60 -95.96 -13.28 -34.29
CA PRO A 60 -95.59 -11.87 -34.33
C PRO A 60 -95.43 -11.37 -32.88
N GLY A 61 -94.19 -11.14 -32.41
CA GLY A 61 -93.90 -10.89 -30.97
C GLY A 61 -92.96 -9.72 -30.63
N ASP A 62 -91.77 -9.71 -31.21
CA ASP A 62 -90.58 -9.10 -30.60
C ASP A 62 -89.72 -8.29 -31.60
N GLY A 63 -88.91 -7.37 -31.08
CA GLY A 63 -87.94 -6.57 -31.85
C GLY A 63 -86.58 -7.25 -31.93
N THR A 64 -85.73 -6.77 -32.85
CA THR A 64 -84.34 -7.23 -32.97
C THR A 64 -83.35 -6.29 -32.31
N GLY A 65 -82.27 -6.84 -31.78
CA GLY A 65 -81.17 -6.08 -31.17
C GLY A 65 -80.39 -5.22 -32.16
N GLY A 66 -79.68 -4.24 -31.62
CA GLY A 66 -78.79 -3.35 -32.36
C GLY A 66 -77.41 -3.96 -32.61
N GLY A 67 -76.73 -3.48 -33.65
CA GLY A 67 -75.36 -3.85 -33.96
C GLY A 67 -74.37 -3.37 -32.91
N GLY A 68 -73.26 -4.10 -32.74
CA GLY A 68 -72.19 -3.72 -31.84
C GLY A 68 -71.41 -2.51 -32.37
N GLY A 69 -70.90 -1.66 -31.48
CA GLY A 69 -70.02 -0.57 -31.87
C GLY A 69 -68.64 -1.07 -32.31
N GLY A 70 -68.01 -0.39 -33.26
CA GLY A 70 -66.63 -0.62 -33.65
C GLY A 70 -65.65 -0.35 -32.50
N GLY A 71 -64.58 -1.12 -32.46
CA GLY A 71 -63.55 -1.08 -31.44
C GLY A 71 -62.48 -0.03 -31.67
N SER A 72 -61.34 -0.17 -31.00
CA SER A 72 -60.22 0.77 -31.11
C SER A 72 -59.00 0.05 -31.63
N VAL A 73 -58.35 0.57 -32.68
CA VAL A 73 -57.13 0.01 -33.23
C VAL A 73 -56.04 1.08 -33.28
N MET A 74 -54.86 0.76 -32.79
CA MET A 74 -53.68 1.60 -32.89
C MET A 74 -52.53 0.81 -33.52
N VAL A 75 -51.92 1.41 -34.55
CA VAL A 75 -50.78 0.80 -35.27
C VAL A 75 -49.64 1.79 -35.37
N GLU A 76 -48.52 1.50 -34.69
CA GLU A 76 -47.25 2.21 -34.83
C GLU A 76 -46.21 1.29 -35.44
N ALA A 77 -45.79 1.59 -36.67
CA ALA A 77 -44.70 0.91 -37.35
C ALA A 77 -43.84 1.85 -38.20
N GLN A 78 -42.53 1.59 -38.27
CA GLN A 78 -41.63 2.32 -39.16
C GLN A 78 -41.83 1.88 -40.62
N GLN A 79 -42.10 0.59 -40.85
CA GLN A 79 -42.36 0.03 -42.16
C GLN A 79 -43.53 -0.96 -42.13
N ILE A 80 -44.37 -0.94 -43.16
CA ILE A 80 -45.43 -1.92 -43.39
C ILE A 80 -45.20 -2.53 -44.76
N VAL A 81 -44.94 -3.84 -44.80
CA VAL A 81 -44.61 -4.59 -46.02
C VAL A 81 -45.86 -5.31 -46.51
N GLY A 82 -46.52 -4.72 -47.53
CA GLY A 82 -47.83 -5.17 -48.02
C GLY A 82 -48.97 -4.32 -47.49
N MET A 83 -50.21 -4.61 -47.91
CA MET A 83 -51.40 -3.86 -47.51
C MET A 83 -51.93 -4.32 -46.14
N LEU A 84 -52.28 -3.36 -45.29
CA LEU A 84 -52.91 -3.59 -44.00
C LEU A 84 -54.26 -2.84 -43.94
N THR A 85 -55.35 -3.58 -43.80
CA THR A 85 -56.68 -3.03 -43.55
C THR A 85 -57.00 -3.05 -42.07
N ILE A 86 -57.32 -1.90 -41.50
CA ILE A 86 -57.85 -1.77 -40.15
C ILE A 86 -59.37 -1.68 -40.25
N ASP A 87 -60.08 -2.69 -39.78
CA ASP A 87 -61.55 -2.70 -39.78
C ASP A 87 -62.07 -2.41 -38.36
N VAL A 88 -62.62 -1.21 -38.19
CA VAL A 88 -63.26 -0.73 -36.97
C VAL A 88 -64.71 -0.34 -37.27
N ARG A 89 -65.35 -0.93 -38.29
CA ARG A 89 -66.74 -0.62 -38.60
C ARG A 89 -67.69 -0.97 -37.46
N GLY A 90 -68.81 -0.27 -37.38
CA GLY A 90 -69.93 -0.71 -36.57
C GLY A 90 -70.65 -1.90 -37.20
N GLY A 91 -71.25 -2.76 -36.38
CA GLY A 91 -72.07 -3.87 -36.83
C GLY A 91 -73.47 -3.42 -37.26
N ASN A 92 -74.10 -4.14 -38.17
CA ASN A 92 -75.46 -3.82 -38.60
C ASN A 92 -76.49 -4.26 -37.55
N GLY A 93 -77.59 -3.50 -37.43
CA GLY A 93 -78.74 -3.88 -36.62
C GLY A 93 -79.58 -4.98 -37.27
N GLY A 94 -80.29 -5.77 -36.45
CA GLY A 94 -81.07 -6.90 -36.94
C GLY A 94 -82.30 -6.49 -37.75
N HIS A 95 -82.69 -7.31 -38.72
CA HIS A 95 -83.91 -7.16 -39.52
C HIS A 95 -85.11 -7.84 -38.84
N VAL A 96 -86.30 -7.24 -38.97
CA VAL A 96 -87.54 -7.77 -38.40
C VAL A 96 -88.40 -8.40 -39.50
N GLY A 97 -88.86 -9.64 -39.29
CA GLY A 97 -89.66 -10.42 -40.24
C GLY A 97 -91.04 -10.83 -39.72
N ALA A 98 -91.90 -9.89 -39.30
CA ALA A 98 -93.22 -10.21 -38.74
C ALA A 98 -94.38 -9.46 -39.44
N ARG A 99 -95.55 -10.12 -39.52
CA ARG A 99 -96.75 -9.71 -40.28
C ARG A 99 -97.56 -8.57 -39.65
N TYR A 100 -97.59 -8.47 -38.31
CA TYR A 100 -98.47 -7.56 -37.58
C TYR A 100 -97.87 -7.11 -36.24
N GLN A 101 -96.80 -6.32 -36.25
CA GLN A 101 -96.30 -5.72 -35.01
C GLN A 101 -95.67 -4.34 -35.14
N PRO A 102 -95.80 -3.49 -34.09
CA PRO A 102 -95.19 -2.16 -34.02
C PRO A 102 -93.72 -2.16 -33.58
N ASN A 103 -93.10 -3.32 -33.36
CA ASN A 103 -91.75 -3.41 -32.82
C ASN A 103 -90.69 -3.08 -33.87
N GLY A 104 -89.72 -2.25 -33.49
CA GLY A 104 -88.72 -1.71 -34.41
C GLY A 104 -87.54 -2.66 -34.67
N PRO A 105 -86.89 -2.54 -35.84
CA PRO A 105 -85.63 -3.21 -36.12
C PRO A 105 -84.48 -2.62 -35.30
N GLY A 106 -83.34 -3.32 -35.32
CA GLY A 106 -82.16 -2.90 -34.58
C GLY A 106 -81.48 -1.68 -35.19
N GLY A 107 -80.99 -0.75 -34.36
CA GLY A 107 -80.08 0.30 -34.81
C GLY A 107 -78.71 -0.24 -35.22
N GLY A 108 -78.01 0.47 -36.11
CA GLY A 108 -76.62 0.17 -36.44
C GLY A 108 -75.66 0.59 -35.33
N GLY A 109 -74.60 -0.18 -35.09
CA GLY A 109 -73.55 0.21 -34.14
C GLY A 109 -72.69 1.35 -34.71
N GLY A 110 -72.22 2.27 -33.87
CA GLY A 110 -71.29 3.32 -34.32
C GLY A 110 -69.94 2.73 -34.76
N GLY A 111 -69.25 3.39 -35.69
CA GLY A 111 -67.87 3.05 -36.05
C GLY A 111 -66.90 3.33 -34.90
N GLY A 112 -65.77 2.63 -34.93
CA GLY A 112 -64.73 2.70 -33.91
C GLY A 112 -63.67 3.76 -34.18
N ILE A 113 -62.50 3.63 -33.55
CA ILE A 113 -61.39 4.57 -33.72
C ILE A 113 -60.12 3.89 -34.23
N ALA A 114 -59.47 4.49 -35.21
CA ALA A 114 -58.15 4.09 -35.68
C ALA A 114 -57.13 5.21 -35.39
N LEU A 115 -56.08 4.89 -34.64
CA LEU A 115 -54.98 5.81 -34.32
C LEU A 115 -53.74 5.40 -35.13
N ILE A 116 -53.26 6.28 -36.02
CA ILE A 116 -52.08 6.01 -36.84
C ILE A 116 -51.08 7.17 -36.68
N PRO A 117 -49.85 6.91 -36.19
CA PRO A 117 -48.89 7.97 -35.89
C PRO A 117 -48.44 8.80 -37.08
N ARG A 118 -48.42 8.21 -38.28
CA ARG A 118 -48.02 8.86 -39.53
C ARG A 118 -48.88 8.32 -40.67
N SER A 119 -49.21 9.16 -41.64
CA SER A 119 -49.86 8.70 -42.87
C SER A 119 -49.00 7.63 -43.54
N ASN A 120 -49.61 6.51 -43.89
CA ASN A 120 -48.92 5.39 -44.54
C ASN A 120 -49.81 4.86 -45.68
N PRO A 121 -49.36 4.90 -46.95
CA PRO A 121 -50.18 4.48 -48.09
C PRO A 121 -50.53 2.99 -48.09
N ASN A 122 -49.81 2.18 -47.32
CA ASN A 122 -50.08 0.75 -47.18
C ASN A 122 -51.15 0.44 -46.13
N ILE A 123 -51.66 1.46 -45.41
CA ILE A 123 -52.77 1.29 -44.46
C ILE A 123 -54.06 1.78 -45.08
N SER A 124 -55.09 0.94 -45.05
CA SER A 124 -56.47 1.33 -45.35
C SER A 124 -57.31 1.17 -44.07
N VAL A 125 -58.18 2.13 -43.78
CA VAL A 125 -59.05 2.08 -42.60
C VAL A 125 -60.51 2.02 -43.02
N LEU A 126 -61.24 1.03 -42.50
CA LEU A 126 -62.68 0.91 -42.60
C LEU A 126 -63.30 1.32 -41.27
N ALA A 127 -63.93 2.49 -41.23
CA ALA A 127 -64.51 3.05 -40.01
C ALA A 127 -65.98 3.47 -40.17
N ALA A 128 -66.70 2.97 -41.16
CA ALA A 128 -68.13 3.28 -41.31
C ALA A 128 -68.95 2.78 -40.11
N GLY A 129 -70.03 3.51 -39.78
CA GLY A 129 -71.06 2.99 -38.89
C GLY A 129 -71.83 1.83 -39.51
N GLY A 130 -72.45 1.02 -38.68
CA GLY A 130 -73.32 -0.07 -39.09
C GLY A 130 -74.63 0.45 -39.67
N LEU A 131 -75.20 -0.31 -40.60
CA LEU A 131 -76.50 -0.01 -41.20
C LEU A 131 -77.64 -0.32 -40.21
N PRO A 132 -78.75 0.44 -40.26
CA PRO A 132 -79.95 0.10 -39.51
C PRO A 132 -80.57 -1.17 -40.07
N GLY A 133 -81.24 -1.92 -39.20
CA GLY A 133 -82.12 -2.99 -39.62
C GLY A 133 -83.38 -2.49 -40.33
N VAL A 134 -84.08 -3.38 -41.04
CA VAL A 134 -85.31 -3.05 -41.78
C VAL A 134 -86.35 -4.16 -41.64
N HIS A 135 -87.59 -3.86 -42.03
CA HIS A 135 -88.65 -4.86 -42.19
C HIS A 135 -88.53 -5.60 -43.53
N VAL A 136 -88.64 -6.93 -43.53
CA VAL A 136 -88.35 -7.79 -44.71
C VAL A 136 -89.54 -8.57 -45.31
N SER A 137 -90.78 -8.42 -44.81
CA SER A 137 -91.96 -9.13 -45.36
C SER A 137 -92.68 -8.38 -46.50
N PHE A 138 -93.15 -9.09 -47.54
CA PHE A 138 -93.68 -8.52 -48.81
C PHE A 138 -95.21 -8.47 -48.95
N GLU A 139 -95.99 -9.03 -48.01
CA GLU A 139 -97.40 -9.34 -48.30
C GLU A 139 -98.41 -8.21 -48.02
N THR A 140 -98.00 -7.08 -47.42
CA THR A 140 -98.89 -5.94 -47.14
C THR A 140 -98.41 -4.67 -47.83
N GLY A 141 -98.35 -4.72 -49.16
CA GLY A 141 -98.13 -3.55 -50.02
C GLY A 141 -96.73 -2.91 -49.94
N PRO A 142 -96.37 -2.05 -50.90
CA PRO A 142 -95.02 -1.45 -51.02
C PRO A 142 -94.65 -0.44 -49.91
N SER A 143 -95.54 -0.16 -48.95
CA SER A 143 -95.39 0.97 -48.01
C SER A 143 -94.56 0.67 -46.75
N VAL A 144 -94.30 -0.59 -46.38
CA VAL A 144 -93.55 -0.96 -45.15
C VAL A 144 -92.27 -1.76 -45.44
N PHE A 145 -92.20 -2.37 -46.62
CA PHE A 145 -91.06 -3.18 -47.07
C PHE A 145 -89.75 -2.37 -47.13
N ARG A 146 -88.67 -2.92 -46.54
CA ARG A 146 -87.33 -2.31 -46.44
C ARG A 146 -87.28 -0.92 -45.78
N ARG A 147 -88.19 -0.65 -44.84
CA ARG A 147 -88.14 0.58 -44.03
C ARG A 147 -87.52 0.35 -42.66
N PRO A 148 -86.75 1.30 -42.11
CA PRO A 148 -86.07 1.16 -40.81
C PRO A 148 -86.93 1.54 -39.59
N TRP A 149 -88.09 2.19 -39.78
CA TRP A 149 -89.06 2.44 -38.69
C TRP A 149 -88.46 3.00 -37.39
N GLY A 150 -87.63 4.04 -37.52
CA GLY A 150 -86.97 4.70 -36.39
C GLY A 150 -85.60 4.14 -36.02
N ALA A 151 -85.18 2.99 -36.56
CA ALA A 151 -83.80 2.54 -36.46
C ALA A 151 -82.87 3.45 -37.26
N THR A 152 -81.78 3.88 -36.64
CA THR A 152 -80.78 4.76 -37.24
C THR A 152 -79.52 3.97 -37.58
N ALA A 153 -78.80 4.41 -38.62
CA ALA A 153 -77.42 3.98 -38.83
C ALA A 153 -76.56 4.42 -37.65
N GLY A 154 -75.47 3.70 -37.39
CA GLY A 154 -74.44 4.19 -36.50
C GLY A 154 -73.65 5.32 -37.16
N ASP A 155 -73.11 6.22 -36.35
CA ASP A 155 -72.19 7.24 -36.83
C ASP A 155 -70.91 6.61 -37.37
N SER A 156 -70.24 7.29 -38.32
CA SER A 156 -68.90 6.90 -38.74
C SER A 156 -67.90 7.06 -37.61
N GLY A 157 -66.98 6.10 -37.53
CA GLY A 157 -65.83 6.11 -36.66
C GLY A 157 -64.79 7.16 -37.05
N ILE A 158 -63.78 7.30 -36.19
CA ILE A 158 -62.78 8.36 -36.27
C ILE A 158 -61.42 7.78 -36.69
N VAL A 159 -60.74 8.43 -37.62
CA VAL A 159 -59.35 8.14 -37.97
C VAL A 159 -58.48 9.32 -37.54
N VAL A 160 -57.54 9.08 -36.62
CA VAL A 160 -56.65 10.13 -36.10
C VAL A 160 -55.25 9.94 -36.67
N THR A 161 -54.84 10.87 -37.54
CA THR A 161 -53.50 10.94 -38.14
C THR A 161 -53.03 12.39 -38.30
N PRO A 162 -51.84 12.79 -37.80
CA PRO A 162 -50.89 11.99 -37.02
C PRO A 162 -51.27 11.86 -35.54
N PHE A 163 -50.89 10.75 -34.91
CA PHE A 163 -50.99 10.54 -33.45
C PHE A 163 -49.58 10.45 -32.83
N SER A 164 -49.30 11.18 -31.76
CA SER A 164 -48.01 11.09 -31.05
C SER A 164 -48.17 10.58 -29.62
N TRP A 165 -47.37 9.58 -29.25
CA TRP A 165 -47.24 9.17 -27.86
C TRP A 165 -46.52 10.26 -27.07
N ARG A 166 -47.12 10.69 -25.96
CA ARG A 166 -46.35 11.30 -24.87
C ARG A 166 -45.94 10.18 -23.92
N MET A 167 -44.83 9.51 -24.22
CA MET A 167 -44.20 8.63 -23.24
C MET A 167 -43.51 9.51 -22.19
N PRO A 168 -43.76 9.31 -20.90
CA PRO A 168 -42.89 9.87 -19.88
C PRO A 168 -41.49 9.30 -20.11
N THR A 169 -40.53 10.14 -20.48
CA THR A 169 -39.11 9.78 -20.33
C THR A 169 -38.91 9.56 -18.85
N ASN A 170 -38.65 8.32 -18.44
CA ASN A 170 -38.22 8.04 -17.08
C ASN A 170 -36.69 8.14 -17.07
N PRO A 171 -36.08 9.29 -16.71
CA PRO A 171 -34.64 9.41 -16.65
C PRO A 171 -34.08 8.31 -15.73
N VAL A 172 -33.04 7.63 -16.18
CA VAL A 172 -32.34 6.62 -15.38
C VAL A 172 -31.46 7.36 -14.39
N LEU A 173 -31.62 7.08 -13.09
CA LEU A 173 -30.77 7.64 -12.05
C LEU A 173 -29.42 6.89 -12.04
N SER A 174 -28.33 7.61 -12.25
CA SER A 174 -26.96 7.09 -12.15
C SER A 174 -26.07 8.11 -11.43
N ILE A 175 -25.01 7.64 -10.78
CA ILE A 175 -23.97 8.49 -10.18
C ILE A 175 -22.70 8.32 -10.99
N ALA A 176 -22.09 9.43 -11.42
CA ALA A 176 -20.78 9.49 -12.04
C ALA A 176 -19.78 10.17 -11.10
N GLY A 177 -18.51 9.76 -11.15
CA GLY A 177 -17.44 10.25 -10.28
C GLY A 177 -16.38 9.16 -10.09
N ALA A 178 -15.23 9.51 -9.51
CA ALA A 178 -14.26 8.49 -9.13
C ALA A 178 -14.75 7.73 -7.89
N ASP A 179 -14.46 6.43 -7.84
CA ASP A 179 -14.79 5.52 -6.74
C ASP A 179 -13.73 5.52 -5.63
N THR A 180 -12.66 6.31 -5.80
CA THR A 180 -11.54 6.39 -4.87
C THR A 180 -11.00 7.83 -4.80
N VAL A 181 -10.65 8.28 -3.59
CA VAL A 181 -10.07 9.59 -3.33
C VAL A 181 -8.79 9.46 -2.51
N CYS A 182 -7.78 10.29 -2.78
CA CYS A 182 -6.60 10.36 -1.94
C CYS A 182 -6.89 11.12 -0.65
N ASP A 183 -6.31 10.68 0.47
CA ASP A 183 -6.47 11.37 1.75
C ASP A 183 -6.10 12.86 1.63
N GLY A 184 -6.96 13.74 2.16
CA GLY A 184 -6.86 15.19 1.99
C GLY A 184 -7.39 15.77 0.66
N ASN A 185 -7.63 14.95 -0.36
CA ASN A 185 -8.24 15.38 -1.62
C ASN A 185 -9.77 15.27 -1.60
N THR A 186 -10.41 15.73 -2.67
CA THR A 186 -11.87 15.73 -2.83
C THR A 186 -12.22 15.08 -4.17
N VAL A 187 -13.26 14.24 -4.18
CA VAL A 187 -13.87 13.72 -5.40
C VAL A 187 -15.26 14.32 -5.59
N VAL A 188 -15.61 14.57 -6.84
CA VAL A 188 -16.92 15.10 -7.22
C VAL A 188 -17.82 13.93 -7.65
N LEU A 189 -18.96 13.80 -6.98
CA LEU A 189 -20.02 12.87 -7.37
C LEU A 189 -21.13 13.66 -8.06
N THR A 190 -21.58 13.18 -9.22
CA THR A 190 -22.61 13.82 -10.05
C THR A 190 -23.73 12.84 -10.34
N ALA A 191 -24.95 13.14 -9.90
CA ALA A 191 -26.14 12.41 -10.31
C ALA A 191 -26.50 12.73 -11.78
N SER A 192 -27.18 11.82 -12.47
CA SER A 192 -27.78 12.10 -13.78
C SER A 192 -28.80 13.24 -13.70
N ASP A 193 -29.01 13.94 -14.81
CA ASP A 193 -29.98 15.03 -14.92
C ASP A 193 -31.42 14.51 -15.13
N GLY A 194 -32.38 15.44 -15.27
CA GLY A 194 -33.79 15.11 -15.55
C GLY A 194 -34.72 15.09 -14.33
N PHE A 195 -34.20 15.40 -13.14
CA PHE A 195 -34.98 15.49 -11.89
C PHE A 195 -35.07 16.92 -11.36
N ALA A 196 -36.11 17.20 -10.57
CA ALA A 196 -36.40 18.50 -10.00
C ALA A 196 -35.69 18.72 -8.65
N ASP A 197 -35.56 17.70 -7.81
CA ASP A 197 -34.80 17.75 -6.54
C ASP A 197 -33.83 16.58 -6.41
N TYR A 198 -32.73 16.83 -5.68
CA TYR A 198 -31.66 15.87 -5.41
C TYR A 198 -31.29 15.96 -3.92
N ARG A 199 -31.34 14.82 -3.23
CA ARG A 199 -31.01 14.70 -1.80
C ARG A 199 -29.99 13.60 -1.59
N TRP A 200 -28.83 13.96 -1.07
CA TRP A 200 -27.75 13.02 -0.79
C TRP A 200 -27.81 12.50 0.65
N SER A 201 -27.27 11.30 0.87
CA SER A 201 -27.15 10.69 2.21
C SER A 201 -26.26 11.50 3.17
N THR A 202 -25.47 12.44 2.66
CA THR A 202 -24.69 13.41 3.44
C THR A 202 -25.53 14.55 4.01
N GLY A 203 -26.78 14.69 3.58
CA GLY A 203 -27.65 15.83 3.89
C GLY A 203 -27.54 16.99 2.88
N GLU A 204 -26.58 16.92 1.95
CA GLU A 204 -26.43 17.90 0.88
C GLU A 204 -27.56 17.79 -0.16
N SER A 205 -27.85 18.91 -0.82
CA SER A 205 -28.81 19.01 -1.91
C SER A 205 -28.15 19.45 -3.20
N GLY A 206 -28.73 19.05 -4.32
CA GLY A 206 -28.24 19.40 -5.66
C GLY A 206 -27.62 18.22 -6.39
N ARG A 207 -27.46 18.38 -7.71
CA ARG A 207 -27.01 17.30 -8.59
C ARG A 207 -25.57 16.85 -8.33
N VAL A 208 -24.74 17.74 -7.77
CA VAL A 208 -23.30 17.55 -7.61
C VAL A 208 -22.93 17.76 -6.13
N ILE A 209 -22.15 16.82 -5.57
CA ILE A 209 -21.56 16.95 -4.24
C ILE A 209 -20.05 16.70 -4.28
N SER A 210 -19.36 17.18 -3.25
CA SER A 210 -17.92 17.05 -3.09
C SER A 210 -17.61 16.27 -1.82
N VAL A 211 -16.97 15.11 -1.95
CA VAL A 211 -16.74 14.19 -0.82
C VAL A 211 -15.25 13.93 -0.62
N ARG A 212 -14.84 13.74 0.64
CA ARG A 212 -13.43 13.59 1.06
C ARG A 212 -13.13 12.31 1.82
N SER A 213 -14.15 11.61 2.27
CA SER A 213 -14.02 10.47 3.18
C SER A 213 -14.51 9.19 2.52
N ALA A 214 -14.01 8.06 3.00
CA ALA A 214 -14.49 6.78 2.55
C ALA A 214 -15.90 6.56 3.06
N GLY A 215 -16.78 6.01 2.24
CA GLY A 215 -18.15 5.75 2.62
C GLY A 215 -19.06 5.45 1.45
N ARG A 216 -20.27 4.99 1.78
CA ARG A 216 -21.33 4.77 0.81
C ARG A 216 -22.17 6.04 0.66
N TYR A 217 -22.19 6.59 -0.54
CA TYR A 217 -22.94 7.79 -0.89
C TYR A 217 -24.18 7.41 -1.69
N ALA A 218 -25.35 7.86 -1.25
CA ALA A 218 -26.61 7.59 -1.93
C ALA A 218 -27.32 8.90 -2.29
N VAL A 219 -27.96 8.93 -3.46
CA VAL A 219 -28.80 10.06 -3.89
C VAL A 219 -30.22 9.59 -4.13
N THR A 220 -31.17 10.33 -3.55
CA THR A 220 -32.61 10.21 -3.80
C THR A 220 -33.04 11.41 -4.62
N VAL A 221 -33.85 11.18 -5.65
CA VAL A 221 -34.33 12.23 -6.56
C VAL A 221 -35.84 12.22 -6.66
N SER A 222 -36.42 13.39 -6.96
CA SER A 222 -37.84 13.53 -7.28
C SER A 222 -38.04 14.34 -8.56
N ASP A 223 -39.08 13.99 -9.33
CA ASP A 223 -39.49 14.77 -10.50
C ASP A 223 -40.39 15.95 -10.14
N SER A 224 -40.71 16.80 -11.11
CA SER A 224 -41.56 17.99 -10.92
C SER A 224 -43.00 17.66 -10.52
N ALA A 225 -43.43 16.40 -10.69
CA ALA A 225 -44.72 15.91 -10.23
C ALA A 225 -44.67 15.36 -8.79
N GLY A 226 -43.51 15.42 -8.13
CA GLY A 226 -43.31 14.94 -6.76
C GLY A 226 -43.07 13.43 -6.65
N CYS A 227 -42.88 12.70 -7.76
CA CYS A 227 -42.61 11.27 -7.68
C CYS A 227 -41.15 11.02 -7.27
N VAL A 228 -40.96 10.37 -6.13
CA VAL A 228 -39.63 9.99 -5.61
C VAL A 228 -39.15 8.71 -6.28
N ARG A 229 -37.86 8.64 -6.64
CA ARG A 229 -37.21 7.43 -7.15
C ARG A 229 -36.45 6.68 -6.05
N PRO A 230 -36.28 5.35 -6.16
CA PRO A 230 -35.38 4.60 -5.29
C PRO A 230 -33.98 5.20 -5.31
N PRO A 231 -33.27 5.22 -4.16
CA PRO A 231 -31.94 5.79 -4.08
C PRO A 231 -30.93 4.98 -4.88
N GLN A 232 -30.06 5.67 -5.61
CA GLN A 232 -28.87 5.07 -6.22
C GLN A 232 -27.67 5.29 -5.30
N SER A 233 -26.75 4.33 -5.22
CA SER A 233 -25.54 4.45 -4.37
C SER A 233 -24.25 4.22 -5.14
N VAL A 234 -23.17 4.80 -4.63
CA VAL A 234 -21.78 4.54 -5.01
C VAL A 234 -20.93 4.42 -3.76
N ASP A 235 -19.99 3.49 -3.75
CA ASP A 235 -19.00 3.36 -2.68
C ASP A 235 -17.74 4.15 -3.07
N VAL A 236 -17.30 5.04 -2.19
CA VAL A 236 -16.05 5.79 -2.35
C VAL A 236 -15.04 5.26 -1.34
N GLY A 237 -13.90 4.78 -1.81
CA GLY A 237 -12.75 4.41 -1.00
C GLY A 237 -11.81 5.59 -0.75
N VAL A 238 -11.01 5.52 0.31
CA VAL A 238 -9.89 6.46 0.54
C VAL A 238 -8.58 5.70 0.38
N ARG A 239 -7.68 6.26 -0.43
CA ARG A 239 -6.29 5.80 -0.56
C ARG A 239 -5.36 6.78 0.13
N SER A 240 -4.27 6.28 0.69
CA SER A 240 -3.20 7.11 1.23
C SER A 240 -1.85 6.56 0.79
N ALA A 241 -0.88 7.44 0.65
CA ALA A 241 0.50 7.09 0.36
C ALA A 241 1.38 7.61 1.49
N ARG A 242 1.59 6.79 2.52
CA ARG A 242 2.51 7.09 3.61
C ARG A 242 3.88 6.50 3.31
N ILE A 243 4.90 7.35 3.26
CA ILE A 243 6.27 6.94 2.99
C ILE A 243 7.06 7.03 4.29
N VAL A 244 7.77 5.97 4.63
CA VAL A 244 8.77 6.01 5.71
C VAL A 244 10.12 5.86 5.04
N ALA A 245 10.90 6.94 5.04
CA ALA A 245 12.24 6.93 4.48
C ALA A 245 13.26 7.32 5.55
N GLY A 246 14.38 6.61 5.59
CA GLY A 246 15.45 6.87 6.53
C GLY A 246 16.50 5.75 6.56
N PRO A 247 17.46 5.83 7.48
CA PRO A 247 17.72 6.98 8.36
C PRO A 247 18.13 8.24 7.58
N ASP A 248 18.21 9.38 8.28
CA ASP A 248 18.88 10.58 7.74
C ASP A 248 20.29 10.22 7.28
N VAL A 249 20.74 10.81 6.18
CA VAL A 249 22.00 10.44 5.53
C VAL A 249 23.10 11.39 5.98
N ASN A 250 23.97 10.90 6.85
CA ASN A 250 25.22 11.59 7.17
C ASN A 250 26.38 10.93 6.43
N PHE A 251 27.01 11.64 5.49
CA PHE A 251 28.19 11.16 4.78
C PHE A 251 29.45 11.24 5.66
N GLY A 252 29.48 12.12 6.67
CA GLY A 252 30.65 12.37 7.49
C GLY A 252 31.56 13.46 6.91
N THR A 253 32.85 13.41 7.25
CA THR A 253 33.84 14.41 6.84
C THR A 253 34.81 13.84 5.81
N THR A 254 35.12 14.61 4.76
CA THR A 254 36.02 14.20 3.67
C THR A 254 36.88 15.36 3.15
N GLU A 255 37.76 15.06 2.22
CA GLU A 255 38.60 16.01 1.49
C GLU A 255 38.02 16.36 0.13
N ILE A 256 38.49 17.48 -0.43
CA ILE A 256 38.23 17.83 -1.82
C ILE A 256 38.72 16.69 -2.74
N GLY A 257 37.86 16.23 -3.64
CA GLY A 257 38.13 15.18 -4.61
C GLY A 257 37.85 13.76 -4.11
N VAL A 258 37.56 13.57 -2.82
CA VAL A 258 37.23 12.26 -2.25
C VAL A 258 35.71 12.14 -2.10
N ASN A 259 35.09 11.42 -3.03
CA ASN A 259 33.66 11.16 -3.00
C ASN A 259 33.30 10.17 -1.89
N LEU A 260 32.20 10.41 -1.19
CA LEU A 260 31.68 9.53 -0.15
C LEU A 260 30.41 8.83 -0.64
N ARG A 261 30.17 7.61 -0.14
CA ARG A 261 28.96 6.85 -0.45
C ARG A 261 28.16 6.58 0.80
N SER A 262 26.85 6.64 0.67
CA SER A 262 25.92 6.29 1.73
C SER A 262 24.60 5.83 1.11
N SER A 263 23.64 5.45 1.93
CA SER A 263 22.36 4.93 1.46
C SER A 263 21.25 5.22 2.45
N PHE A 264 20.03 5.30 1.97
CA PHE A 264 18.84 5.26 2.80
C PHE A 264 17.88 4.17 2.29
N VAL A 265 16.88 3.86 3.11
CA VAL A 265 15.86 2.87 2.79
C VAL A 265 14.50 3.55 2.75
N ILE A 266 13.73 3.23 1.71
CA ILE A 266 12.32 3.56 1.57
C ILE A 266 11.53 2.32 1.97
N ARG A 267 10.67 2.44 2.98
CA ARG A 267 9.79 1.36 3.43
C ARG A 267 8.35 1.68 3.08
N ASN A 268 7.67 0.74 2.41
CA ASN A 268 6.25 0.85 2.15
C ASN A 268 5.45 0.29 3.34
N VAL A 269 4.75 1.18 4.05
CA VAL A 269 3.87 0.83 5.18
C VAL A 269 2.39 0.85 4.81
N ASN A 270 2.08 1.00 3.52
CA ASN A 270 0.71 1.01 3.00
C ASN A 270 0.28 -0.40 2.61
N THR A 271 -1.03 -0.56 2.39
CA THR A 271 -1.63 -1.80 1.88
C THR A 271 -1.52 -1.95 0.37
N GLU A 272 -1.19 -0.87 -0.34
CA GLU A 272 -0.99 -0.83 -1.79
C GLU A 272 0.49 -0.52 -2.11
N SER A 273 0.94 -0.92 -3.31
CA SER A 273 2.29 -0.60 -3.77
C SER A 273 2.46 0.91 -3.94
N ILE A 274 3.60 1.45 -3.50
CA ILE A 274 3.95 2.86 -3.76
C ILE A 274 4.91 2.96 -4.95
N SER A 275 4.78 4.03 -5.73
CA SER A 275 5.69 4.37 -6.83
C SER A 275 6.35 5.72 -6.57
N VAL A 276 7.65 5.70 -6.31
CA VAL A 276 8.49 6.89 -6.18
C VAL A 276 8.85 7.35 -7.58
N SER A 277 8.30 8.48 -8.02
CA SER A 277 8.51 9.03 -9.36
C SER A 277 9.80 9.83 -9.47
N GLN A 278 10.21 10.53 -8.41
CA GLN A 278 11.41 11.34 -8.40
C GLN A 278 12.13 11.28 -7.06
N ILE A 279 13.46 11.39 -7.13
CA ILE A 279 14.37 11.61 -6.00
C ILE A 279 15.18 12.84 -6.39
N LEU A 280 15.00 13.91 -5.64
CA LEU A 280 15.62 15.21 -5.88
C LEU A 280 16.67 15.46 -4.80
N PRO A 281 17.94 15.06 -5.03
CA PRO A 281 19.02 15.33 -4.10
C PRO A 281 19.55 16.77 -4.22
N PRO A 282 20.29 17.28 -3.21
CA PRO A 282 21.06 18.50 -3.33
C PRO A 282 22.10 18.44 -4.47
N PRO A 283 22.59 19.59 -4.99
CA PRO A 283 23.48 19.63 -6.16
C PRO A 283 24.76 18.78 -6.05
N ASP A 284 25.32 18.68 -4.85
CA ASP A 284 26.56 17.94 -4.58
C ASP A 284 26.32 16.46 -4.24
N VAL A 285 25.07 15.97 -4.34
CA VAL A 285 24.70 14.57 -4.07
C VAL A 285 24.09 13.95 -5.32
N ARG A 286 24.54 12.74 -5.67
CA ARG A 286 24.05 11.94 -6.79
C ARG A 286 23.41 10.65 -6.30
N VAL A 287 22.35 10.23 -6.99
CA VAL A 287 21.79 8.88 -6.85
C VAL A 287 22.59 7.95 -7.77
N ILE A 288 23.19 6.91 -7.20
CA ILE A 288 24.03 5.95 -7.94
C ILE A 288 23.47 4.53 -7.97
N GLY A 289 22.47 4.23 -7.14
CA GLY A 289 21.81 2.92 -7.09
C GLY A 289 20.32 3.05 -6.85
N ASN A 290 19.54 2.24 -7.59
CA ASN A 290 18.08 2.19 -7.56
C ASN A 290 17.43 3.56 -7.84
N ALA A 291 17.52 4.00 -9.09
CA ALA A 291 16.99 5.29 -9.52
C ALA A 291 15.48 5.22 -9.83
N PRO A 292 14.76 6.35 -9.75
CA PRO A 292 13.33 6.40 -10.09
C PRO A 292 13.04 6.03 -11.56
N PRO A 293 11.87 5.45 -11.86
CA PRO A 293 10.79 5.15 -10.91
C PRO A 293 11.07 3.90 -10.05
N ILE A 294 10.81 3.99 -8.74
CA ILE A 294 10.96 2.86 -7.80
C ILE A 294 9.58 2.40 -7.34
N VAL A 295 9.24 1.14 -7.60
CA VAL A 295 8.02 0.52 -7.08
C VAL A 295 8.36 -0.31 -5.85
N VAL A 296 7.70 -0.03 -4.73
CA VAL A 296 7.86 -0.76 -3.47
C VAL A 296 6.54 -1.43 -3.11
N LEU A 297 6.52 -2.77 -3.05
CA LEU A 297 5.34 -3.54 -2.71
C LEU A 297 4.93 -3.34 -1.23
N PRO A 298 3.67 -3.62 -0.86
CA PRO A 298 3.22 -3.54 0.53
C PRO A 298 4.10 -4.36 1.48
N GLY A 299 4.63 -3.72 2.53
CA GLY A 299 5.50 -4.36 3.52
C GLY A 299 6.99 -4.44 3.14
N ASP A 300 7.33 -4.23 1.87
CA ASP A 300 8.70 -4.29 1.37
C ASP A 300 9.48 -2.99 1.59
N SER A 301 10.77 -3.06 1.29
CA SER A 301 11.70 -1.94 1.36
C SER A 301 12.63 -1.87 0.15
N ALA A 302 12.93 -0.65 -0.29
CA ALA A 302 13.89 -0.38 -1.36
C ALA A 302 15.07 0.44 -0.82
N ARG A 303 16.28 -0.03 -1.06
CA ARG A 303 17.51 0.71 -0.75
C ARG A 303 17.85 1.64 -1.91
N VAL A 304 18.26 2.87 -1.59
CA VAL A 304 18.76 3.85 -2.56
C VAL A 304 20.18 4.22 -2.17
N ASP A 305 21.11 4.04 -3.10
CA ASP A 305 22.53 4.35 -2.88
C ASP A 305 22.87 5.72 -3.46
N LEU A 306 23.65 6.47 -2.69
CA LEU A 306 24.01 7.85 -2.95
C LEU A 306 25.52 8.04 -2.97
N GLU A 307 25.97 9.01 -3.74
CA GLU A 307 27.35 9.47 -3.79
C GLU A 307 27.40 10.98 -3.58
N PHE A 308 28.17 11.44 -2.60
CA PHE A 308 28.45 12.84 -2.35
C PHE A 308 29.75 13.25 -3.06
N LEU A 309 29.68 14.33 -3.82
CA LEU A 309 30.77 14.89 -4.62
C LEU A 309 31.46 16.03 -3.85
N ALA A 310 32.62 15.73 -3.28
CA ALA A 310 33.39 16.71 -2.50
C ALA A 310 34.19 17.64 -3.42
N SER A 311 33.52 18.55 -4.14
CA SER A 311 34.17 19.40 -5.16
C SER A 311 34.86 20.66 -4.60
N ARG A 312 34.49 21.09 -3.38
CA ARG A 312 34.99 22.30 -2.72
C ARG A 312 34.83 22.19 -1.21
N VAL A 313 35.56 23.02 -0.46
CA VAL A 313 35.35 23.18 1.00
C VAL A 313 33.92 23.67 1.24
N MET A 314 33.15 22.91 2.01
CA MET A 314 31.76 23.25 2.35
C MET A 314 31.24 22.38 3.50
N SER A 315 30.19 22.87 4.15
CA SER A 315 29.34 22.07 5.04
C SER A 315 27.95 21.93 4.41
N LEU A 316 27.59 20.72 3.99
CA LEU A 316 26.25 20.41 3.50
C LEU A 316 25.31 20.21 4.68
N ARG A 317 24.20 20.94 4.73
CA ARG A 317 23.07 20.72 5.64
C ARG A 317 21.79 20.97 4.85
N ASP A 318 21.24 19.92 4.25
CA ASP A 318 20.10 20.03 3.33
C ASP A 318 19.19 18.80 3.47
N SER A 319 18.31 18.57 2.50
CA SER A 319 17.43 17.41 2.46
C SER A 319 17.27 16.86 1.05
N ILE A 320 17.10 15.55 0.94
CA ILE A 320 16.64 14.88 -0.28
C ILE A 320 15.12 14.88 -0.26
N ARG A 321 14.49 15.38 -1.33
CA ARG A 321 13.05 15.32 -1.53
C ARG A 321 12.67 14.09 -2.35
N LEU A 322 11.76 13.29 -1.80
CA LEU A 322 11.14 12.17 -2.49
C LEU A 322 9.75 12.57 -2.98
N GLU A 323 9.42 12.18 -4.21
CA GLU A 323 8.08 12.36 -4.77
C GLU A 323 7.47 11.01 -5.11
N VAL A 324 6.28 10.76 -4.57
CA VAL A 324 5.47 9.58 -4.89
C VAL A 324 4.30 10.00 -5.75
N SER A 325 4.06 9.24 -6.82
CA SER A 325 2.99 9.49 -7.78
C SER A 325 1.83 8.52 -7.65
N SER A 326 2.03 7.36 -7.01
CA SER A 326 1.02 6.31 -6.87
C SER A 326 1.18 5.59 -5.52
N PRO A 327 0.08 5.23 -4.83
CA PRO A 327 -1.32 5.36 -5.24
C PRO A 327 -1.89 6.78 -5.11
N CYS A 328 -1.16 7.65 -4.40
CA CYS A 328 -1.51 9.05 -4.18
C CYS A 328 -0.25 9.91 -4.21
N THR A 329 -0.40 11.19 -4.54
CA THR A 329 0.72 12.14 -4.50
C THR A 329 1.14 12.40 -3.06
N ALA A 330 2.40 12.13 -2.73
CA ALA A 330 2.97 12.39 -1.41
C ALA A 330 4.45 12.80 -1.53
N THR A 331 4.93 13.57 -0.55
CA THR A 331 6.32 14.00 -0.47
C THR A 331 6.92 13.59 0.87
N ALA A 332 8.21 13.25 0.85
CA ALA A 332 8.98 12.97 2.06
C ALA A 332 10.37 13.60 1.94
N PHE A 333 10.95 13.92 3.08
CA PHE A 333 12.26 14.57 3.18
C PHE A 333 13.20 13.74 4.04
N ILE A 334 14.43 13.60 3.60
CA ILE A 334 15.51 12.93 4.33
C ILE A 334 16.60 13.97 4.55
N ARG A 335 16.98 14.23 5.81
CA ARG A 335 18.05 15.20 6.07
C ARG A 335 19.38 14.63 5.61
N THR A 336 20.20 15.48 5.01
CA THR A 336 21.52 15.12 4.51
C THR A 336 22.58 16.05 5.07
N SER A 337 23.70 15.47 5.49
CA SER A 337 24.83 16.22 6.00
C SER A 337 26.17 15.64 5.52
N ALA A 338 27.11 16.53 5.25
CA ALA A 338 28.51 16.21 4.96
C ALA A 338 29.37 17.43 5.29
N ASP A 339 30.64 17.21 5.60
CA ASP A 339 31.63 18.29 5.77
C ASP A 339 32.84 18.01 4.87
N VAL A 340 33.29 19.02 4.11
CA VAL A 340 34.46 18.93 3.24
C VAL A 340 35.52 19.88 3.76
N THR A 341 36.70 19.34 4.06
CA THR A 341 37.85 20.09 4.59
C THR A 341 39.00 20.12 3.57
N ALA A 342 39.88 21.12 3.69
CA ALA A 342 41.15 21.18 2.94
C ALA A 342 42.34 20.60 3.73
N ASP A 343 42.10 20.20 4.98
CA ASP A 343 43.11 19.75 5.93
C ASP A 343 43.10 18.22 6.00
N ARG A 344 44.26 17.61 5.76
CA ARG A 344 44.46 16.16 5.90
C ARG A 344 45.51 15.87 6.96
N VAL A 345 45.14 15.08 7.96
CA VAL A 345 46.06 14.64 9.03
C VAL A 345 46.46 13.19 8.78
N ILE A 346 47.77 12.94 8.68
CA ILE A 346 48.33 11.59 8.70
C ILE A 346 48.76 11.30 10.14
N PHE A 347 48.12 10.32 10.77
CA PHE A 347 48.66 9.69 11.96
C PHE A 347 49.71 8.66 11.60
N SER A 348 50.81 8.65 12.33
CA SER A 348 51.90 7.69 12.15
C SER A 348 52.13 6.92 13.44
N LEU A 349 52.11 5.59 13.33
CA LEU A 349 52.54 4.71 14.39
C LEU A 349 53.96 4.19 14.08
N PRO A 350 54.85 4.14 15.08
CA PRO A 350 56.24 3.74 14.90
C PRO A 350 56.37 2.22 14.70
N GLN A 351 57.57 1.84 14.26
CA GLN A 351 58.08 0.47 14.42
C GLN A 351 58.83 0.44 15.77
N VAL A 352 58.33 -0.34 16.73
CA VAL A 352 58.90 -0.46 18.07
C VAL A 352 59.38 -1.88 18.27
N SER A 353 60.58 -2.06 18.79
CA SER A 353 61.14 -3.38 19.07
C SER A 353 61.71 -3.45 20.49
N THR A 354 61.41 -4.53 21.21
CA THR A 354 62.03 -4.83 22.50
C THR A 354 63.02 -5.96 22.39
N ALA A 355 64.01 -6.00 23.27
CA ALA A 355 64.97 -7.10 23.29
C ALA A 355 64.45 -8.31 24.07
N ARG A 356 63.48 -8.10 24.98
CA ARG A 356 62.97 -9.10 25.91
C ARG A 356 61.45 -8.96 26.11
N PRO A 357 60.75 -10.06 26.46
CA PRO A 357 59.39 -9.98 27.04
C PRO A 357 59.44 -9.32 28.42
N ALA A 358 58.29 -8.89 28.94
CA ALA A 358 58.16 -8.21 30.23
C ALA A 358 58.93 -6.89 30.32
N GLU A 359 59.24 -6.29 29.16
CA GLU A 359 59.88 -4.99 29.05
C GLU A 359 58.81 -3.90 28.92
N PHE A 360 59.04 -2.77 29.61
CA PHE A 360 58.19 -1.59 29.51
C PHE A 360 58.51 -0.84 28.22
N VAL A 361 57.47 -0.47 27.48
CA VAL A 361 57.59 0.11 26.15
C VAL A 361 56.70 1.32 26.03
N THR A 362 57.27 2.36 25.43
CA THR A 362 56.56 3.55 25.00
C THR A 362 56.31 3.48 23.49
N ILE A 363 55.06 3.57 23.08
CA ILE A 363 54.64 3.69 21.68
C ILE A 363 54.24 5.15 21.43
N PRO A 364 55.10 5.99 20.83
CA PRO A 364 54.70 7.34 20.44
C PRO A 364 53.66 7.31 19.31
N ILE A 365 52.69 8.21 19.36
CA ILE A 365 51.67 8.38 18.34
C ILE A 365 51.95 9.70 17.65
N GLY A 366 52.39 9.63 16.39
CA GLY A 366 52.69 10.80 15.58
C GLY A 366 51.47 11.30 14.81
N ALA A 367 51.45 12.60 14.52
CA ALA A 367 50.53 13.21 13.57
C ALA A 367 51.23 14.30 12.76
N ARG A 368 50.86 14.46 11.48
CA ARG A 368 51.31 15.57 10.64
C ARG A 368 50.23 16.00 9.67
N LEU A 369 50.28 17.25 9.24
CA LEU A 369 49.48 17.72 8.11
C LEU A 369 50.09 17.23 6.79
N GLU A 370 49.27 16.70 5.90
CA GLU A 370 49.67 16.31 4.54
C GLU A 370 49.59 17.50 3.59
N THR A 371 48.61 18.39 3.77
CA THR A 371 48.47 19.63 3.02
C THR A 371 49.08 20.79 3.80
N PRO A 372 49.76 21.75 3.13
CA PRO A 372 50.39 22.88 3.79
C PRO A 372 49.33 23.92 4.17
N THR A 373 48.54 23.62 5.19
CA THR A 373 47.52 24.51 5.77
C THR A 373 47.98 25.05 7.12
N ALA A 374 47.10 25.80 7.79
CA ALA A 374 47.38 26.32 9.12
C ALA A 374 47.48 25.18 10.15
N ASP A 375 48.40 25.33 11.11
CA ASP A 375 48.55 24.38 12.22
C ASP A 375 47.21 24.12 12.93
N ILE A 376 46.96 22.88 13.29
CA ILE A 376 45.79 22.50 14.09
C ILE A 376 46.19 22.57 15.56
N ARG A 377 45.57 23.49 16.30
CA ARG A 377 45.83 23.68 17.74
C ARG A 377 44.53 23.73 18.53
N GLY A 378 44.59 23.31 19.80
CA GLY A 378 43.47 23.49 20.74
C GLY A 378 42.29 22.54 20.50
N VAL A 379 42.52 21.37 19.90
CA VAL A 379 41.44 20.47 19.45
C VAL A 379 41.47 19.15 20.17
N GLY A 380 40.34 18.75 20.77
CA GLY A 380 40.23 17.41 21.33
C GLY A 380 40.16 16.33 20.25
N LEU A 381 40.74 15.17 20.53
CA LEU A 381 40.80 14.02 19.64
C LEU A 381 40.61 12.75 20.45
N ARG A 382 39.73 11.85 20.00
CA ARG A 382 39.61 10.49 20.51
C ARG A 382 40.24 9.52 19.52
N LEU A 383 41.19 8.71 19.97
CA LEU A 383 41.84 7.65 19.18
C LEU A 383 41.50 6.28 19.75
N VAL A 384 41.35 5.28 18.89
CA VAL A 384 41.27 3.87 19.29
C VAL A 384 42.45 3.14 18.67
N ILE A 385 43.35 2.63 19.52
CA ILE A 385 44.54 1.88 19.09
C ILE A 385 44.26 0.38 19.21
N GLY A 386 44.48 -0.35 18.13
CA GLY A 386 44.40 -1.81 18.09
C GLY A 386 45.79 -2.45 18.19
N ILE A 387 45.99 -3.33 19.17
CA ILE A 387 47.23 -4.13 19.33
C ILE A 387 46.83 -5.55 19.72
N ASP A 388 47.58 -6.59 19.33
CA ASP A 388 47.29 -7.97 19.75
C ASP A 388 47.25 -8.06 21.28
N ALA A 389 46.11 -8.51 21.82
CA ALA A 389 45.82 -8.50 23.24
C ALA A 389 46.75 -9.40 24.07
N ARG A 390 47.49 -10.30 23.41
CA ARG A 390 48.44 -11.23 24.01
C ARG A 390 49.86 -10.67 24.09
N LEU A 391 50.14 -9.57 23.39
CA LEU A 391 51.51 -9.06 23.21
C LEU A 391 51.78 -7.79 23.99
N PHE A 392 50.77 -6.95 24.20
CA PHE A 392 50.93 -5.67 24.86
C PHE A 392 49.75 -5.38 25.78
N ASP A 393 50.06 -4.91 26.99
CA ASP A 393 49.07 -4.35 27.90
C ASP A 393 49.42 -2.90 28.22
N ALA A 394 48.53 -1.98 27.84
CA ALA A 394 48.70 -0.57 28.09
C ALA A 394 48.40 -0.25 29.56
N THR A 395 49.33 0.43 30.21
CA THR A 395 49.22 0.81 31.63
C THR A 395 48.90 2.29 31.79
N THR A 396 49.55 3.14 31.01
CA THR A 396 49.45 4.60 31.12
C THR A 396 49.57 5.27 29.76
N ALA A 397 49.18 6.54 29.66
CA ALA A 397 49.42 7.34 28.48
C ALA A 397 49.91 8.74 28.87
N ARG A 398 50.79 9.33 28.07
CA ARG A 398 51.26 10.70 28.19
C ARG A 398 50.70 11.53 27.03
N GLY A 399 50.25 12.75 27.32
CA GLY A 399 49.52 13.59 26.35
C GLY A 399 48.08 13.12 26.05
N ALA A 400 47.66 11.98 26.60
CA ALA A 400 46.31 11.42 26.47
C ALA A 400 45.87 10.76 27.78
N THR A 401 44.58 10.51 27.93
CA THR A 401 44.00 9.68 29.00
C THR A 401 43.46 8.39 28.40
N ILE A 402 43.81 7.23 28.96
CA ILE A 402 43.18 5.95 28.60
C ILE A 402 41.76 5.95 29.19
N THR A 403 40.74 5.99 28.34
CA THR A 403 39.32 6.01 28.75
C THR A 403 38.66 4.64 28.67
N GLY A 404 39.28 3.67 28.01
CA GLY A 404 38.77 2.32 27.87
C GLY A 404 39.83 1.36 27.33
N SER A 405 39.72 0.09 27.70
CA SER A 405 40.51 -1.00 27.14
C SER A 405 39.60 -2.23 27.04
N THR A 406 39.30 -2.66 25.82
CA THR A 406 38.42 -3.80 25.55
C THR A 406 39.13 -4.81 24.65
N ILE A 407 38.75 -6.08 24.73
CA ILE A 407 39.30 -7.13 23.86
C ILE A 407 38.23 -7.47 22.83
N ASP A 408 38.55 -7.32 21.54
CA ASP A 408 37.75 -7.86 20.44
C ASP A 408 37.98 -9.37 20.38
N PRO A 409 37.00 -10.20 20.77
CA PRO A 409 37.16 -11.65 20.85
C PRO A 409 37.33 -12.30 19.48
N ASN A 410 36.90 -11.64 18.40
CA ASN A 410 36.99 -12.19 17.04
C ASN A 410 38.35 -11.93 16.40
N ARG A 411 38.98 -10.79 16.72
CA ARG A 411 40.27 -10.37 16.14
C ARG A 411 41.46 -10.59 17.07
N SER A 412 41.23 -10.95 18.33
CA SER A 412 42.27 -11.02 19.38
C SER A 412 43.03 -9.69 19.55
N LEU A 413 42.38 -8.57 19.24
CA LEU A 413 42.93 -7.23 19.38
C LEU A 413 42.43 -6.59 20.68
N ARG A 414 43.34 -6.01 21.44
CA ARG A 414 43.03 -5.06 22.50
C ARG A 414 42.81 -3.69 21.85
N LEU A 415 41.61 -3.16 22.02
CA LEU A 415 41.19 -1.84 21.59
C LEU A 415 41.34 -0.88 22.76
N ILE A 416 42.33 0.01 22.66
CA ILE A 416 42.69 0.97 23.70
C ILE A 416 42.15 2.34 23.27
N GLU A 417 41.18 2.86 24.02
CA GLU A 417 40.59 4.16 23.76
C GLU A 417 41.38 5.25 24.48
N LEU A 418 41.89 6.20 23.69
CA LEU A 418 42.65 7.36 24.15
C LEU A 418 41.85 8.63 23.90
N THR A 419 41.76 9.48 24.91
CA THR A 419 41.22 10.84 24.79
C THR A 419 42.35 11.85 24.95
N ILE A 420 42.62 12.61 23.90
CA ILE A 420 43.58 13.71 23.88
C ILE A 420 42.78 15.02 23.97
N PRO A 421 42.95 15.82 25.04
CA PRO A 421 42.11 17.00 25.27
C PRO A 421 42.41 18.15 24.29
N SER A 422 43.66 18.28 23.85
CA SER A 422 44.10 19.29 22.90
C SER A 422 45.32 18.80 22.14
N VAL A 423 45.22 18.65 20.81
CA VAL A 423 46.35 18.36 19.94
C VAL A 423 46.99 19.64 19.40
N GLU A 424 48.29 19.54 19.11
CA GLU A 424 49.06 20.49 18.34
C GLU A 424 49.73 19.76 17.17
N ILE A 425 49.21 19.98 15.97
CA ILE A 425 49.68 19.34 14.74
C ILE A 425 50.17 20.41 13.79
N THR A 426 51.41 20.24 13.36
CA THR A 426 52.07 21.13 12.41
C THR A 426 52.30 20.41 11.08
N GLN A 427 52.92 21.09 10.11
CA GLN A 427 53.39 20.46 8.88
C GLN A 427 54.53 19.44 9.12
N LEU A 428 55.24 19.56 10.25
CA LEU A 428 56.22 18.57 10.70
C LEU A 428 55.51 17.51 11.56
N SER A 429 56.03 16.28 11.53
CA SER A 429 55.55 15.20 12.39
C SER A 429 55.70 15.59 13.86
N SER A 430 54.60 15.75 14.57
CA SER A 430 54.56 15.96 16.02
C SER A 430 54.11 14.68 16.72
N VAL A 431 54.70 14.36 17.88
CA VAL A 431 54.17 13.31 18.77
C VAL A 431 53.02 13.93 19.54
N ILE A 432 51.81 13.41 19.33
CA ILE A 432 50.59 13.96 19.94
C ILE A 432 50.16 13.23 21.22
N ALA A 433 50.62 12.00 21.39
CA ALA A 433 50.44 11.20 22.59
C ALA A 433 51.48 10.08 22.62
N GLU A 434 51.73 9.51 23.80
CA GLU A 434 52.57 8.33 23.96
C GLU A 434 51.81 7.30 24.79
N LEU A 435 51.80 6.06 24.32
CA LEU A 435 51.15 4.94 24.99
C LEU A 435 52.20 4.07 25.67
N ASP A 436 52.12 3.97 26.98
CA ASP A 436 53.09 3.29 27.82
C ASP A 436 52.47 1.96 28.34
N GLY A 437 53.21 0.86 28.24
CA GLY A 437 52.71 -0.45 28.63
C GLY A 437 53.77 -1.54 28.66
N MET A 438 53.37 -2.75 29.05
CA MET A 438 54.26 -3.89 29.23
C MET A 438 54.08 -4.92 28.11
N THR A 439 55.19 -5.44 27.60
CA THR A 439 55.17 -6.57 26.65
C THR A 439 54.94 -7.89 27.38
N LEU A 440 54.01 -8.72 26.89
CA LEU A 440 53.53 -9.89 27.65
C LEU A 440 54.14 -11.24 27.22
N LEU A 441 54.21 -11.55 25.92
CA LEU A 441 54.70 -12.85 25.42
C LEU A 441 55.97 -12.71 24.58
N ALA A 442 56.84 -13.73 24.65
CA ALA A 442 58.02 -13.86 23.80
C ALA A 442 57.73 -14.69 22.54
N GLY A 443 58.32 -14.31 21.41
CA GLY A 443 58.48 -15.17 20.24
C GLY A 443 57.55 -14.96 19.05
N ILE A 444 57.03 -13.74 18.86
CA ILE A 444 56.33 -13.35 17.62
C ILE A 444 57.16 -12.26 16.96
N SER A 445 57.56 -12.48 15.70
CA SER A 445 58.49 -11.56 15.03
C SER A 445 57.85 -10.22 14.68
N GLU A 446 56.52 -10.14 14.48
CA GLU A 446 55.85 -8.90 14.09
C GLU A 446 54.37 -8.85 14.50
N CYS A 447 53.96 -7.81 15.23
CA CYS A 447 52.56 -7.50 15.54
C CYS A 447 52.19 -6.13 14.99
N PRO A 448 51.13 -5.97 14.19
CA PRO A 448 50.69 -4.66 13.74
C PRO A 448 50.15 -3.84 14.92
N ILE A 449 50.46 -2.55 14.92
CA ILE A 449 49.80 -1.54 15.75
C ILE A 449 48.94 -0.72 14.79
N THR A 450 47.63 -0.67 15.02
CA THR A 450 46.68 0.00 14.13
C THR A 450 45.96 1.14 14.85
N ILE A 451 45.60 2.19 14.11
CA ILE A 451 44.60 3.16 14.57
C ILE A 451 43.28 2.69 13.97
N GLU A 452 42.40 2.16 14.80
CA GLU A 452 41.10 1.62 14.38
C GLU A 452 40.06 2.73 14.22
N GLN A 453 40.16 3.81 15.00
CA GLN A 453 39.29 4.97 14.91
C GLN A 453 40.01 6.27 15.30
N ALA A 454 39.67 7.37 14.63
CA ALA A 454 40.07 8.72 15.00
C ALA A 454 38.85 9.66 14.90
N VAL A 455 38.43 10.26 16.01
CA VAL A 455 37.25 11.11 16.10
C VAL A 455 37.63 12.46 16.70
N TRP A 456 37.42 13.52 15.93
CA TRP A 456 37.71 14.88 16.37
C TRP A 456 36.58 15.47 17.19
N ASN A 457 36.91 16.05 18.33
CA ASN A 457 35.96 16.75 19.19
C ASN A 457 35.78 18.19 18.68
N ARG A 458 35.21 18.37 17.49
CA ARG A 458 34.87 19.67 16.89
C ARG A 458 33.41 19.72 16.41
N PRO A 459 32.73 20.88 16.52
CA PRO A 459 31.36 21.04 16.03
C PRO A 459 31.17 20.88 14.51
N LEU A 460 32.22 21.12 13.72
CA LEU A 460 32.18 21.15 12.25
C LEU A 460 32.76 19.89 11.57
N GLY A 461 33.03 18.83 12.33
CA GLY A 461 33.89 17.75 11.85
C GLY A 461 35.35 18.17 11.86
N GLY A 462 36.26 17.24 12.16
CA GLY A 462 37.69 17.52 12.12
C GLY A 462 38.28 17.29 10.73
N PRO A 463 39.58 17.53 10.54
CA PRO A 463 40.26 17.19 9.30
C PRO A 463 40.05 15.72 8.95
N ALA A 464 40.09 15.41 7.66
CA ALA A 464 40.15 14.02 7.23
C ALA A 464 41.43 13.37 7.78
N THR A 465 41.33 12.07 8.09
CA THR A 465 42.43 11.35 8.75
C THR A 465 42.83 10.13 7.97
N ARG A 466 44.14 9.90 7.88
CA ARG A 466 44.75 8.67 7.40
C ARG A 466 45.69 8.16 8.48
N ALA A 467 45.74 6.86 8.69
CA ALA A 467 46.66 6.25 9.64
C ALA A 467 47.64 5.33 8.92
N ASP A 468 48.93 5.55 9.14
CA ASP A 468 49.96 4.60 8.77
C ASP A 468 50.16 3.61 9.94
N THR A 469 50.15 2.31 9.61
CA THR A 469 50.25 1.24 10.62
C THR A 469 51.67 1.09 11.14
N GLY A 470 51.79 0.88 12.44
CA GLY A 470 53.04 0.60 13.13
C GLY A 470 53.26 -0.90 13.30
N ARG A 471 54.39 -1.28 13.88
CA ARG A 471 54.63 -2.67 14.32
C ARG A 471 55.28 -2.69 15.69
N LEU A 472 54.96 -3.72 16.46
CA LEU A 472 55.63 -4.10 17.68
C LEU A 472 56.33 -5.45 17.46
N THR A 473 57.65 -5.49 17.66
CA THR A 473 58.45 -6.71 17.59
C THR A 473 59.05 -7.01 18.96
N VAL A 474 58.80 -8.20 19.50
CA VAL A 474 59.39 -8.63 20.78
C VAL A 474 60.49 -9.62 20.47
N GLY A 475 61.74 -9.15 20.58
CA GLY A 475 62.94 -9.92 20.29
C GLY A 475 63.15 -11.09 21.23
N MET A 476 63.88 -12.09 20.74
CA MET A 476 64.47 -13.12 21.58
C MET A 476 65.92 -12.71 21.91
N PRO A 477 66.43 -12.97 23.13
CA PRO A 477 67.82 -12.68 23.45
C PRO A 477 68.77 -13.54 22.61
N CYS A 478 69.59 -12.92 21.75
CA CYS A 478 70.63 -13.60 20.98
C CYS A 478 71.91 -13.82 21.83
N GLY A 479 72.24 -15.10 22.09
CA GLY A 479 73.53 -15.76 22.47
C GLY A 479 74.52 -15.03 23.42
N SER A 480 75.05 -15.60 24.51
CA SER A 480 75.46 -16.98 24.76
C SER A 480 75.76 -17.19 26.25
N SER A 481 75.07 -18.14 26.88
CA SER A 481 75.52 -18.99 27.99
C SER A 481 74.31 -19.75 28.52
N ARG A 482 74.35 -21.07 28.34
CA ARG A 482 73.40 -22.10 28.74
C ARG A 482 72.34 -21.69 29.79
N ARG A 483 71.08 -21.59 29.35
CA ARG A 483 69.90 -22.23 29.98
C ARG A 483 68.74 -22.13 29.00
N ALA A 484 68.68 -23.08 28.08
CA ALA A 484 67.38 -23.49 27.58
C ALA A 484 66.65 -24.11 28.78
N VAL A 485 65.72 -23.37 29.39
CA VAL A 485 64.66 -24.06 30.13
C VAL A 485 63.86 -24.76 29.04
N ARG A 486 64.19 -26.03 28.87
CA ARG A 486 63.51 -26.97 27.99
C ARG A 486 62.02 -26.77 28.19
N PHE A 487 61.31 -26.47 27.10
CA PHE A 487 59.87 -26.70 27.03
C PHE A 487 59.62 -28.10 27.59
N LEU A 488 59.00 -28.20 28.75
CA LEU A 488 58.31 -29.44 29.11
C LEU A 488 57.12 -29.50 28.17
N GLY A 489 57.26 -30.35 27.15
CA GLY A 489 56.12 -30.90 26.45
C GLY A 489 55.11 -31.42 27.46
N ARG A 490 53.84 -31.39 27.05
CA ARG A 490 52.77 -32.16 27.69
C ARG A 490 53.32 -33.51 28.14
N ASP A 491 53.27 -33.79 29.44
CA ASP A 491 52.59 -34.96 29.95
C ASP A 491 52.40 -34.90 31.48
N ARG A 492 51.13 -35.07 31.85
CA ARG A 492 50.57 -35.66 33.08
C ARG A 492 51.10 -35.17 34.44
N PHE A 493 50.31 -34.28 35.06
CA PHE A 493 50.13 -34.32 36.52
C PHE A 493 49.63 -35.71 36.91
N GLN A 494 50.45 -36.48 37.64
CA GLN A 494 49.98 -37.63 38.40
C GLN A 494 49.62 -37.15 39.81
N ALA A 495 48.33 -37.22 40.12
CA ALA A 495 47.84 -37.16 41.49
C ALA A 495 47.92 -38.56 42.11
N HIS A 496 48.53 -38.68 43.28
CA HIS A 496 48.37 -39.81 44.20
C HIS A 496 48.54 -39.30 45.65
N PRO A 497 47.88 -39.97 46.62
CA PRO A 497 46.58 -39.64 47.20
C PRO A 497 46.64 -38.63 48.36
N ASN A 498 45.48 -38.02 48.62
CA ASN A 498 45.09 -37.33 49.86
C ASN A 498 45.72 -37.97 51.13
N PRO A 499 46.38 -37.19 52.02
CA PRO A 499 46.47 -35.74 52.07
C PRO A 499 47.63 -35.23 51.22
N ALA A 500 47.30 -34.56 50.12
CA ALA A 500 48.27 -33.83 49.31
C ALA A 500 48.48 -32.48 50.00
N ASP A 501 49.62 -32.29 50.65
CA ASP A 501 50.06 -30.94 51.01
C ASP A 501 50.23 -30.17 49.69
N ASP A 502 49.53 -29.04 49.54
CA ASP A 502 49.64 -28.17 48.38
C ASP A 502 50.98 -27.43 48.44
N VAL A 503 52.01 -28.13 47.99
CA VAL A 503 53.39 -27.67 48.07
C VAL A 503 53.86 -27.19 46.71
N VAL A 504 54.33 -25.95 46.66
CA VAL A 504 55.05 -25.40 45.50
C VAL A 504 56.54 -25.42 45.83
N THR A 505 57.31 -26.18 45.06
CA THR A 505 58.78 -26.14 45.16
C THR A 505 59.32 -25.17 44.12
N VAL A 506 60.16 -24.23 44.54
CA VAL A 506 60.80 -23.25 43.66
C VAL A 506 62.31 -23.40 43.77
N ASP A 507 62.97 -23.59 42.62
CA ASP A 507 64.42 -23.55 42.51
C ASP A 507 64.87 -22.11 42.21
N LEU A 508 65.46 -21.47 43.22
CA LEU A 508 66.08 -20.15 43.15
C LEU A 508 67.45 -20.19 42.43
N GLY A 509 68.04 -21.37 42.26
CA GLY A 509 69.33 -21.59 41.60
C GLY A 509 70.57 -21.32 42.47
N GLU A 510 70.45 -20.48 43.49
CA GLU A 510 71.49 -20.20 44.50
C GLU A 510 70.87 -19.82 45.85
N SER A 511 71.66 -19.85 46.93
CA SER A 511 71.18 -19.43 48.24
C SER A 511 71.12 -17.91 48.35
N LEU A 512 70.00 -17.35 48.82
CA LEU A 512 69.91 -15.92 49.11
C LEU A 512 70.40 -15.65 50.53
N ALA A 513 71.20 -14.60 50.72
CA ALA A 513 71.76 -14.25 52.02
C ALA A 513 70.74 -13.57 52.97
N ARG A 514 69.63 -13.06 52.42
CA ARG A 514 68.53 -12.40 53.15
C ARG A 514 67.21 -13.07 52.83
N GLY A 515 66.20 -12.78 53.64
CA GLY A 515 64.87 -13.36 53.54
C GLY A 515 64.16 -13.07 52.21
N LEU A 516 63.16 -13.90 51.91
CA LEU A 516 62.38 -13.86 50.68
C LEU A 516 60.89 -13.80 51.01
N ASP A 517 60.19 -12.82 50.47
CA ASP A 517 58.73 -12.73 50.57
C ASP A 517 58.08 -13.42 49.38
N TRP A 518 56.92 -14.04 49.60
CA TRP A 518 56.11 -14.60 48.53
C TRP A 518 54.65 -14.22 48.66
N SER A 519 53.97 -14.04 47.53
CA SER A 519 52.53 -13.82 47.49
C SER A 519 51.89 -14.47 46.25
N VAL A 520 50.66 -14.93 46.38
CA VAL A 520 49.84 -15.49 45.29
C VAL A 520 48.73 -14.50 45.00
N MET A 521 48.57 -14.10 43.74
CA MET A 521 47.55 -13.16 43.29
C MET A 521 46.57 -13.81 42.32
N ASP A 522 45.30 -13.41 42.38
CA ASP A 522 44.28 -13.83 41.41
C ASP A 522 44.35 -13.03 40.09
N ALA A 523 43.47 -13.37 39.15
CA ALA A 523 43.39 -12.71 37.84
C ALA A 523 43.00 -11.21 37.89
N LEU A 524 42.55 -10.72 39.05
CA LEU A 524 42.21 -9.31 39.30
C LEU A 524 43.33 -8.57 40.04
N GLY A 525 44.46 -9.24 40.33
CA GLY A 525 45.61 -8.67 41.02
C GLY A 525 45.49 -8.65 42.55
N MET A 526 44.48 -9.31 43.12
CA MET A 526 44.29 -9.36 44.57
C MET A 526 45.13 -10.48 45.19
N THR A 527 45.82 -10.20 46.28
CA THR A 527 46.63 -11.21 46.99
C THR A 527 45.73 -12.16 47.76
N VAL A 528 45.79 -13.45 47.45
CA VAL A 528 45.00 -14.53 48.05
C VAL A 528 45.78 -15.39 49.05
N ALA A 529 47.11 -15.35 49.00
CA ALA A 529 48.00 -15.95 50.00
C ALA A 529 49.35 -15.24 50.01
N ALA A 530 50.04 -15.20 51.15
CA ALA A 530 51.39 -14.66 51.26
C ALA A 530 52.14 -15.26 52.43
N GLY A 531 53.46 -15.12 52.43
CA GLY A 531 54.33 -15.51 53.53
C GLY A 531 55.75 -15.01 53.31
N GLU A 532 56.61 -15.26 54.29
CA GLU A 532 58.02 -14.83 54.29
C GLU A 532 58.93 -15.99 54.71
N PHE A 533 60.13 -16.01 54.17
CA PHE A 533 61.24 -16.83 54.66
C PHE A 533 62.20 -15.93 55.43
N ALA A 534 62.11 -15.92 56.77
CA ALA A 534 62.94 -15.09 57.63
C ALA A 534 64.36 -15.68 57.81
N GLY A 535 65.25 -15.44 56.85
CA GLY A 535 66.65 -15.86 56.93
C GLY A 535 67.25 -16.25 55.57
N PRO A 536 68.51 -16.72 55.54
CA PRO A 536 69.13 -17.16 54.30
C PRO A 536 68.36 -18.35 53.72
N THR A 537 67.87 -18.23 52.48
CA THR A 537 67.10 -19.28 51.83
C THR A 537 67.99 -20.21 51.03
N PRO A 538 67.79 -21.54 51.11
CA PRO A 538 68.50 -22.49 50.26
C PRO A 538 68.07 -22.35 48.79
N PRO A 539 68.87 -22.86 47.83
CA PRO A 539 68.55 -22.78 46.41
C PRO A 539 67.23 -23.45 46.04
N MET A 540 66.74 -24.40 46.83
CA MET A 540 65.40 -24.96 46.67
C MET A 540 64.55 -24.62 47.87
N ILE A 541 63.47 -23.86 47.63
CA ILE A 541 62.49 -23.50 48.66
C ILE A 541 61.18 -24.22 48.44
N THR A 542 60.48 -24.45 49.53
CA THR A 542 59.22 -25.19 49.56
C THR A 542 58.16 -24.30 50.20
N ILE A 543 57.17 -23.90 49.43
CA ILE A 543 56.05 -23.07 49.86
C ILE A 543 54.86 -23.98 50.10
N HIS A 544 54.36 -23.97 51.33
CA HIS A 544 53.10 -24.63 51.67
C HIS A 544 51.96 -23.63 51.43
N LEU A 545 51.15 -23.90 50.41
CA LEU A 545 50.03 -23.05 50.08
C LEU A 545 48.86 -23.29 51.05
N PRO A 546 48.19 -22.22 51.50
CA PRO A 546 46.94 -22.36 52.23
C PRO A 546 45.82 -22.86 51.31
N PRO A 547 44.64 -23.20 51.86
CA PRO A 547 43.46 -23.59 51.10
C PRO A 547 43.01 -22.56 50.04
N ILE A 548 43.50 -22.64 48.79
CA ILE A 548 43.10 -21.76 47.68
C ILE A 548 42.25 -22.53 46.66
N ALA A 549 41.23 -21.90 46.08
CA ALA A 549 40.35 -22.53 45.09
C ALA A 549 41.10 -22.94 43.81
N ALA A 550 40.55 -23.90 43.07
CA ALA A 550 41.09 -24.26 41.75
C ALA A 550 40.98 -23.08 40.79
N GLY A 551 42.07 -22.75 40.08
CA GLY A 551 42.13 -21.54 39.27
C GLY A 551 43.53 -21.22 38.76
N ARG A 552 43.63 -20.11 38.02
CA ARG A 552 44.89 -19.55 37.56
C ARG A 552 45.26 -18.35 38.41
N TYR A 553 46.49 -18.37 38.90
CA TYR A 553 47.05 -17.40 39.82
C TYR A 553 48.45 -16.98 39.35
N LEU A 554 48.98 -15.95 39.99
CA LEU A 554 50.34 -15.48 39.82
C LEU A 554 51.09 -15.59 41.15
N LEU A 555 52.13 -16.41 41.23
CA LEU A 555 53.06 -16.43 42.36
C LEU A 555 54.12 -15.36 42.14
N ARG A 556 54.23 -14.42 43.08
CA ARG A 556 55.28 -13.41 43.13
C ARG A 556 56.25 -13.75 44.25
N LEU A 557 57.55 -13.73 43.94
CA LEU A 557 58.63 -13.79 44.91
C LEU A 557 59.34 -12.44 44.93
N THR A 558 59.59 -11.90 46.12
CA THR A 558 60.20 -10.57 46.30
C THR A 558 61.38 -10.69 47.25
N ALA A 559 62.57 -10.30 46.77
CA ALA A 559 63.77 -10.12 47.55
C ALA A 559 64.17 -8.64 47.52
N GLU A 560 65.15 -8.22 48.33
CA GLU A 560 65.65 -6.83 48.32
C GLU A 560 66.11 -6.35 46.93
N GLU A 561 66.64 -7.27 46.10
CA GLU A 561 67.19 -6.96 44.78
C GLU A 561 66.15 -6.97 43.65
N GLY A 562 64.91 -7.40 43.92
CA GLY A 562 63.83 -7.39 42.92
C GLY A 562 62.74 -8.43 43.15
N SER A 563 61.76 -8.48 42.24
CA SER A 563 60.67 -9.46 42.30
C SER A 563 60.48 -10.22 40.99
N VAL A 564 60.14 -11.50 41.07
CA VAL A 564 59.81 -12.37 39.94
C VAL A 564 58.38 -12.89 40.06
N ASN A 565 57.68 -12.98 38.93
CA ASN A 565 56.30 -13.48 38.85
C ASN A 565 56.26 -14.77 38.03
N MET A 566 55.51 -15.76 38.50
CA MET A 566 55.37 -17.08 37.88
C MET A 566 53.89 -17.46 37.80
N PRO A 567 53.41 -17.99 36.66
CA PRO A 567 52.05 -18.49 36.58
C PRO A 567 51.89 -19.73 37.46
N LEU A 568 50.85 -19.75 38.28
CA LEU A 568 50.50 -20.85 39.15
C LEU A 568 49.09 -21.34 38.78
N ILE A 569 48.94 -22.63 38.52
CA ILE A 569 47.63 -23.24 38.27
C ILE A 569 47.36 -24.21 39.40
N ILE A 570 46.30 -23.94 40.17
CA ILE A 570 45.84 -24.84 41.22
C ILE A 570 44.74 -25.71 40.63
N GLN A 571 44.96 -27.02 40.61
CA GLN A 571 43.99 -28.03 40.21
C GLN A 571 43.67 -28.83 41.47
N ARG A 572 42.49 -28.61 42.05
CA ARG A 572 41.99 -29.38 43.19
C ARG A 572 40.88 -30.31 42.77
#